data_AF-A0A392MVK3-F1
#
_entry.id   AF-A0A392MVK3-F1
#
_cell.length_a   1.000
_cell.length_b   1.000
_cell.length_c   1.000
_cell.angle_alpha   90.00
_cell.angle_beta   90.00
_cell.angle_gamma   90.00
#
_symmetry.space_group_name_H-M   'P 1'
#
loop_
_entity.id
_entity.type
_entity.pdbx_description
1 polymer ?
#
loop_
_entity_poly.entity_id
_entity_poly.type
_entity_poly.pdbx_seq_one_letter_code
_entity_poly.pdbx_strand_id
1 'polypeptide(L)'
;QRLLLASEFKGEADKVLIVKKAEAEAESKYLGGVGVARQRQAITDGLRENILHFSNKVEGTSAKEVMDLIMITQYFDTIRDLGNSSKNTTVFIPHGPGHVRDISSQIRDGMMAASCAQVTDVE
;
A
#
# COMPACT_ATOMS: atom_id res chain seq x y z
N GLN A 1 -54.59 18.16 1.74
CA GLN A 1 -53.48 19.07 2.13
C GLN A 1 -52.42 18.39 3.02
N ARG A 2 -52.77 17.65 4.10
CA ARG A 2 -51.77 16.96 4.95
C ARG A 2 -50.85 15.94 4.23
N LEU A 3 -51.36 15.22 3.22
CA LEU A 3 -50.58 14.23 2.46
C LEU A 3 -49.48 14.85 1.59
N LEU A 4 -49.72 16.03 1.01
CA LEU A 4 -48.72 16.76 0.20
C LEU A 4 -47.57 17.24 1.08
N LEU A 5 -47.90 17.82 2.23
CA LEU A 5 -46.92 18.31 3.20
C LEU A 5 -46.04 17.17 3.75
N ALA A 6 -46.63 16.02 4.05
CA ALA A 6 -45.88 14.85 4.50
C ALA A 6 -44.95 14.29 3.41
N SER A 7 -45.37 14.34 2.14
CA SER A 7 -44.53 13.90 1.01
C SER A 7 -43.37 14.86 0.76
N GLU A 8 -43.59 16.17 0.93
CA GLU A 8 -42.56 17.20 0.80
C GLU A 8 -41.50 17.08 1.90
N PHE A 9 -41.93 16.97 3.17
CA PHE A 9 -41.00 16.74 4.29
C PHE A 9 -40.22 15.44 4.16
N LYS A 10 -40.83 14.37 3.61
CA LYS A 10 -40.13 13.10 3.39
C LYS A 10 -39.04 13.24 2.32
N GLY A 11 -39.33 13.92 1.21
CA GLY A 11 -38.32 14.17 0.16
C GLY A 11 -37.18 15.05 0.64
N GLU A 12 -37.47 16.03 1.49
CA GLU A 12 -36.46 16.90 2.07
C GLU A 12 -35.59 16.17 3.10
N ALA A 13 -36.18 15.29 3.91
CA ALA A 13 -35.44 14.42 4.81
C ALA A 13 -34.49 13.46 4.06
N ASP A 14 -34.96 12.83 2.97
CA ASP A 14 -34.14 11.93 2.15
C ASP A 14 -32.97 12.68 1.50
N LYS A 15 -33.22 13.91 1.02
CA LYS A 15 -32.17 14.78 0.47
C LYS A 15 -31.11 15.12 1.52
N VAL A 16 -31.53 15.50 2.73
CA VAL A 16 -30.60 15.82 3.83
C VAL A 16 -29.77 14.59 4.20
N LEU A 17 -30.39 13.41 4.26
CA LEU A 17 -29.70 12.15 4.55
C LEU A 17 -28.61 11.83 3.52
N ILE A 18 -28.92 11.97 2.23
CA ILE A 18 -27.97 11.70 1.15
C ILE A 18 -26.81 12.70 1.18
N VAL A 19 -27.09 13.99 1.33
CA VAL A 19 -26.05 15.03 1.40
C VAL A 19 -25.16 14.82 2.61
N LYS A 20 -25.73 14.56 3.79
CA LYS A 20 -24.96 14.32 5.02
C LYS A 20 -24.09 13.06 4.93
N LYS A 21 -24.59 12.01 4.28
CA LYS A 21 -23.81 10.81 4.02
C LYS A 21 -22.63 11.08 3.09
N ALA A 22 -22.84 11.85 2.02
CA ALA A 22 -21.78 12.23 1.09
C ALA A 22 -20.73 13.14 1.75
N GLU A 23 -21.16 14.10 2.57
CA GLU A 23 -20.26 14.97 3.37
C GLU A 23 -19.41 14.13 4.33
N ALA A 24 -20.02 13.20 5.07
CA ALA A 24 -19.30 12.33 6.00
C ALA A 24 -18.27 11.43 5.29
N GLU A 25 -18.60 10.90 4.10
CA GLU A 25 -17.67 10.10 3.32
C GLU A 25 -16.49 10.93 2.80
N ALA A 26 -16.74 12.16 2.34
CA ALA A 26 -15.70 13.10 1.91
C ALA A 26 -14.77 13.48 3.07
N GLU A 27 -15.34 13.79 4.23
CA GLU A 27 -14.57 14.14 5.43
C GLU A 27 -13.75 12.96 5.95
N SER A 28 -14.31 11.74 5.93
CA SER A 28 -13.58 10.52 6.28
C SER A 28 -12.36 10.30 5.38
N LYS A 29 -12.52 10.44 4.06
CA LYS A 29 -11.40 10.34 3.11
C LYS A 29 -10.36 11.45 3.33
N TYR A 30 -10.80 12.67 3.61
CA TYR A 30 -9.91 13.79 3.91
C TYR A 30 -9.09 13.52 5.18
N LEU A 31 -9.74 13.17 6.28
CA LEU A 31 -9.08 12.85 7.55
C LEU A 31 -8.13 11.65 7.43
N GLY A 32 -8.51 10.62 6.67
CA GLY A 32 -7.64 9.50 6.35
C GLY A 32 -6.38 9.96 5.59
N GLY A 33 -6.53 10.81 4.58
CA GLY A 33 -5.42 11.39 3.83
C GLY A 33 -4.50 12.26 4.71
N VAL A 34 -5.08 13.12 5.55
CA VAL A 34 -4.34 13.95 6.51
C VAL A 34 -3.57 13.08 7.52
N GLY A 35 -4.19 12.01 8.03
CA GLY A 35 -3.56 11.06 8.93
C GLY A 35 -2.34 10.39 8.31
N VAL A 36 -2.47 9.89 7.08
CA VAL A 36 -1.36 9.27 6.33
C VAL A 36 -0.24 10.29 6.06
N ALA A 37 -0.57 11.52 5.67
CA ALA A 37 0.41 12.56 5.44
C ALA A 37 1.18 12.91 6.73
N ARG A 38 0.47 13.07 7.85
CA ARG A 38 1.07 13.35 9.15
C ARG A 38 1.93 12.19 9.66
N GLN A 39 1.50 10.95 9.44
CA GLN A 39 2.30 9.76 9.74
C GLN A 39 3.59 9.76 8.92
N ARG A 40 3.53 10.02 7.62
CA ARG A 40 4.72 10.10 6.75
C ARG A 40 5.68 11.19 7.19
N GLN A 41 5.16 12.34 7.61
CA GLN A 41 5.96 13.42 8.15
C GLN A 41 6.67 12.98 9.43
N ALA A 42 5.94 12.41 10.40
CA ALA A 42 6.53 11.91 11.64
C ALA A 42 7.61 10.84 11.41
N ILE A 43 7.40 9.93 10.44
CA ILE A 43 8.41 8.93 10.05
C ILE A 43 9.67 9.63 9.50
N THR A 44 9.49 10.62 8.63
CA THR A 44 10.61 11.33 7.98
C THR A 44 11.40 12.14 8.99
N ASP A 45 10.71 12.85 9.88
CA ASP A 45 11.33 13.65 10.94
C ASP A 45 12.09 12.75 11.92
N GLY A 46 11.49 11.63 12.33
CA GLY A 46 12.17 10.65 13.18
C GLY A 46 13.39 10.00 12.51
N LEU A 47 13.33 9.69 11.21
CA LEU A 47 14.47 9.15 10.47
C LEU A 47 15.61 10.19 10.38
N ARG A 48 15.27 11.47 10.14
CA ARG A 48 16.24 12.56 10.12
C ARG A 48 16.96 12.69 11.46
N GLU A 49 16.22 12.69 12.56
CA GLU A 49 16.79 12.77 13.92
C GLU A 49 17.72 11.58 14.20
N ASN A 50 17.29 10.37 13.85
CA ASN A 50 18.12 9.16 13.99
C ASN A 50 19.43 9.26 13.21
N ILE A 51 19.40 9.72 11.94
CA ILE A 51 20.61 9.89 11.12
C ILE A 51 21.55 10.92 11.74
N LEU A 52 21.02 12.05 12.21
CA LEU A 52 21.81 13.15 12.79
C LEU A 52 22.48 12.73 14.10
N HIS A 53 21.77 11.97 14.95
CA HIS A 53 22.32 11.41 16.18
C HIS A 53 23.39 10.33 15.92
N PHE A 54 23.22 9.51 14.87
CA PHE A 54 24.19 8.47 14.51
C PHE A 54 25.48 9.07 13.92
N SER A 55 25.35 10.05 13.01
CA SER A 55 26.49 10.76 12.42
C SER A 55 27.32 11.52 13.45
N ASN A 56 26.69 12.07 14.50
CA ASN A 56 27.40 12.75 15.59
C ASN A 56 28.12 11.81 16.56
N LYS A 57 27.73 10.52 16.64
CA LYS A 57 28.34 9.53 17.55
C LYS A 57 29.46 8.72 16.91
N VAL A 58 29.49 8.63 15.59
CA VAL A 58 30.47 7.84 14.85
C VAL A 58 31.26 8.77 13.94
N GLU A 59 32.48 9.12 14.36
CA GLU A 59 33.35 9.99 13.59
C GLU A 59 33.69 9.34 12.23
N GLY A 60 33.49 10.09 11.15
CA GLY A 60 33.84 9.67 9.79
C GLY A 60 32.71 9.05 8.96
N THR A 61 31.53 8.81 9.52
CA THR A 61 30.40 8.25 8.76
C THR A 61 29.56 9.36 8.10
N SER A 62 29.33 9.22 6.79
CA SER A 62 28.45 10.10 6.03
C SER A 62 26.97 9.74 6.28
N ALA A 63 26.09 10.74 6.26
CA ALA A 63 24.63 10.52 6.29
C ALA A 63 24.16 9.56 5.18
N LYS A 64 24.88 9.50 4.06
CA LYS A 64 24.62 8.55 2.96
C LYS A 64 24.86 7.10 3.38
N GLU A 65 25.97 6.83 4.08
CA GLU A 65 26.33 5.47 4.51
C GLU A 65 25.37 4.95 5.58
N VAL A 66 24.91 5.82 6.48
CA VAL A 66 23.87 5.48 7.46
C VAL A 66 22.54 5.15 6.76
N MET A 67 22.16 5.92 5.74
CA MET A 67 20.96 5.64 4.95
C MET A 67 21.08 4.33 4.18
N ASP A 68 22.23 4.05 3.56
CA ASP A 68 22.51 2.81 2.85
C ASP A 68 22.39 1.59 3.79
N LEU A 69 22.93 1.68 5.01
CA LEU A 69 22.80 0.63 6.02
C LEU A 69 21.33 0.39 6.43
N ILE A 70 20.57 1.47 6.70
CA ILE A 70 19.16 1.37 7.08
C ILE A 70 18.33 0.73 5.96
N MET A 71 18.58 1.08 4.70
CA MET A 71 17.89 0.47 3.56
C MET A 71 18.15 -1.03 3.46
N ILE A 72 19.40 -1.47 3.68
CA ILE A 72 19.74 -2.89 3.69
C ILE A 72 19.04 -3.62 4.84
N THR A 73 19.01 -3.04 6.04
CA THR A 73 18.29 -3.63 7.18
C THR A 73 16.80 -3.74 6.89
N GLN A 74 16.17 -2.69 6.33
CA GLN A 74 14.76 -2.70 5.99
C GLN A 74 14.42 -3.71 4.88
N TYR A 75 15.32 -3.91 3.93
CA TYR A 75 15.19 -4.97 2.92
C TYR A 75 15.11 -6.35 3.59
N PHE A 76 16.01 -6.64 4.53
CA PHE A 76 16.00 -7.92 5.25
C PHE A 76 14.81 -8.07 6.21
N ASP A 77 14.40 -7.01 6.91
CA ASP A 77 13.21 -7.03 7.76
C ASP A 77 11.95 -7.31 6.92
N THR A 78 11.85 -6.71 5.73
CA THR A 78 10.73 -6.98 4.80
C THR A 78 10.73 -8.44 4.35
N ILE A 79 11.89 -9.01 4.03
CA ILE A 79 12.03 -10.43 3.68
C ILE A 79 11.66 -11.33 4.86
N ARG A 80 12.09 -10.97 6.07
CA ARG A 80 11.79 -11.72 7.29
C ARG A 80 10.29 -11.72 7.59
N ASP A 81 9.65 -10.55 7.52
CA ASP A 81 8.21 -10.41 7.78
C ASP A 81 7.39 -11.15 6.73
N LEU A 82 7.83 -11.15 5.48
CA LEU A 82 7.26 -11.95 4.41
C LEU A 82 7.41 -13.45 4.67
N GLY A 83 8.60 -13.90 5.07
CA GLY A 83 8.88 -15.30 5.40
C GLY A 83 8.15 -15.81 6.65
N ASN A 84 7.84 -14.92 7.58
CA ASN A 84 7.03 -15.23 8.77
C ASN A 84 5.54 -15.41 8.46
N SER A 85 5.06 -14.95 7.29
CA SER A 85 3.68 -15.21 6.85
C SER A 85 3.58 -16.58 6.18
N SER A 86 3.20 -17.60 6.96
CA SER A 86 3.14 -19.01 6.54
C SER A 86 2.18 -19.32 5.38
N LYS A 87 1.41 -18.34 4.87
CA LYS A 87 0.49 -18.49 3.74
C LYS A 87 0.70 -17.47 2.60
N ASN A 88 1.82 -16.75 2.56
CA ASN A 88 2.09 -15.79 1.49
C ASN A 88 2.78 -16.44 0.29
N THR A 89 2.13 -16.45 -0.87
CA THR A 89 2.79 -16.66 -2.15
C THR A 89 3.50 -15.37 -2.54
N THR A 90 4.82 -15.34 -2.42
CA THR A 90 5.62 -14.18 -2.85
C THR A 90 6.23 -14.44 -4.21
N VAL A 91 5.95 -13.57 -5.18
CA VAL A 91 6.62 -13.57 -6.48
C VAL A 91 7.63 -12.43 -6.49
N PHE A 92 8.92 -12.76 -6.50
CA PHE A 92 9.98 -11.76 -6.68
C PHE A 92 10.04 -11.37 -8.15
N ILE A 93 9.73 -10.09 -8.43
CA ILE A 93 9.75 -9.53 -9.78
C ILE A 93 11.04 -8.70 -9.92
N PRO A 94 12.06 -9.18 -10.66
CA PRO A 94 13.27 -8.40 -10.88
C PRO A 94 12.93 -7.13 -11.68
N HIS A 95 13.27 -5.97 -11.14
CA HIS A 95 13.01 -4.66 -11.76
C HIS A 95 14.27 -4.16 -12.47
N GLY A 96 14.54 -4.72 -13.65
CA GLY A 96 15.55 -4.22 -14.57
C GLY A 96 14.95 -4.08 -15.96
N PRO A 97 15.42 -3.16 -16.82
CA PRO A 97 14.87 -2.98 -18.17
C PRO A 97 14.82 -4.26 -19.01
N GLY A 98 15.72 -5.23 -18.76
CA GLY A 98 15.71 -6.55 -19.41
C GLY A 98 14.71 -7.55 -18.80
N HIS A 99 14.35 -7.39 -17.52
CA HIS A 99 13.60 -8.38 -16.77
C HIS A 99 12.08 -8.31 -17.00
N VAL A 100 11.53 -7.15 -17.40
CA VAL A 100 10.09 -7.00 -17.71
C VAL A 100 9.66 -7.92 -18.87
N ARG A 101 10.52 -8.10 -19.88
CA ARG A 101 10.28 -9.03 -20.99
C ARG A 101 10.30 -10.48 -20.50
N ASP A 102 11.22 -10.82 -19.61
CA ASP A 102 11.36 -12.16 -19.05
C ASP A 102 10.17 -12.53 -18.16
N ILE A 103 9.66 -11.59 -17.35
CA ILE A 103 8.43 -11.77 -16.54
C ILE A 103 7.23 -12.04 -17.44
N SER A 104 7.09 -11.29 -18.53
CA SER A 104 6.00 -11.46 -19.49
C SER A 104 6.06 -12.83 -20.18
N SER A 105 7.27 -13.36 -20.42
CA SER A 105 7.45 -14.74 -20.92
C SER A 105 7.08 -15.75 -19.84
N GLN A 106 7.64 -15.62 -18.63
CA GLN A 106 7.41 -16.56 -17.53
C GLN A 106 5.93 -16.66 -17.12
N ILE A 107 5.19 -15.55 -17.12
CA ILE A 107 3.74 -15.56 -16.87
C ILE A 107 3.01 -16.31 -17.99
N ARG A 108 3.37 -16.06 -19.25
CA ARG A 108 2.75 -16.73 -20.41
C ARG A 108 3.02 -18.22 -20.39
N ASP A 109 4.28 -18.61 -20.14
CA ASP A 109 4.72 -20.00 -20.08
C ASP A 109 4.06 -20.72 -18.89
N GLY A 110 3.95 -20.04 -17.73
CA GLY A 110 3.24 -20.56 -16.56
C GLY A 110 1.74 -20.74 -16.79
N MET A 111 1.07 -19.79 -17.46
CA MET A 111 -0.35 -19.92 -17.84
C MET A 111 -0.55 -21.01 -18.90
N MET A 112 0.36 -21.15 -19.85
CA MET A 112 0.31 -22.20 -20.88
C MET A 112 0.55 -23.59 -20.27
N ALA A 113 1.53 -23.74 -19.39
CA ALA A 113 1.78 -24.97 -18.66
C ALA A 113 0.61 -25.36 -17.74
N ALA A 114 0.00 -24.39 -17.05
CA ALA A 114 -1.21 -24.63 -16.25
C ALA A 114 -2.39 -25.07 -17.13
N SER A 115 -2.57 -24.46 -18.30
CA SER A 115 -3.59 -24.88 -19.26
C SER A 115 -3.33 -26.28 -19.82
N CYS A 116 -2.08 -26.67 -20.05
CA CYS A 116 -1.73 -28.02 -20.49
C CYS A 116 -1.93 -29.06 -19.39
N ALA A 117 -1.64 -28.74 -18.14
CA ALA A 117 -1.87 -29.63 -16.99
C ALA A 117 -3.36 -29.91 -16.76
N GLN A 118 -4.25 -28.94 -17.02
CA GLN A 118 -5.69 -29.14 -16.94
C GLN A 118 -6.25 -30.09 -18.01
N VAL A 119 -5.55 -30.28 -19.14
CA VAL A 119 -5.99 -31.17 -20.22
C VAL A 119 -5.66 -32.64 -19.91
N THR A 120 -4.66 -32.91 -19.07
CA THR A 120 -4.24 -34.28 -18.72
C THR A 120 -5.04 -34.92 -17.58
N ASP A 121 -5.85 -34.17 -16.83
CA ASP A 121 -6.68 -34.69 -15.73
C ASP A 121 -8.10 -35.16 -16.19
N VAL A 122 -8.33 -35.33 -17.50
CA VAL A 122 -9.64 -35.71 -18.08
C VAL A 122 -9.65 -37.12 -18.72
N GLU A 123 -8.64 -37.95 -18.45
CA GLU A 123 -8.69 -39.41 -18.72
C GLU A 123 -8.72 -40.20 -17.41
#